data_AF-A5HSJ7-F1
#
_entry.id   AF-A5HSJ7-F1
#
_cell.length_a   1.000
_cell.length_b   1.000
_cell.length_c   1.000
_cell.angle_alpha   90.00
_cell.angle_beta   90.00
_cell.angle_gamma   90.00
#
_symmetry.space_group_name_H-M   'P 1'
#
loop_
_entity.id
_entity.type
_entity.pdbx_description
1 polymer ?
#
loop_
_entity_poly.entity_id
_entity_poly.type
_entity_poly.pdbx_seq_one_letter_code
_entity_poly.pdbx_strand_id
1 'polypeptide(L)' 'QVSLVIFASSGKMHEYCSPSTSLVELLDKYHKQSGKRLWDAKHENLSNEIDRVKKENDSMQIELRHLKG' A
#
# COMPACT_ATOMS: atom_id res chain seq x y z
N GLN A 1 5.22 7.88 -17.75
CA GLN A 1 5.29 6.48 -17.26
C GLN A 1 3.98 5.82 -17.63
N VAL A 2 4.03 4.62 -18.21
CA VAL A 2 2.84 3.88 -18.66
C VAL A 2 3.05 2.41 -18.31
N SER A 3 1.97 1.75 -17.86
CA SER A 3 1.92 0.30 -17.67
C SER A 3 0.65 -0.26 -18.31
N LEU A 4 0.72 -1.49 -18.79
CA LEU A 4 -0.38 -2.23 -19.37
C LEU A 4 -0.41 -3.64 -18.76
N VAL A 5 -1.58 -4.06 -18.30
CA VAL A 5 -1.85 -5.42 -17.84
C VAL A 5 -2.89 -6.04 -18.78
N ILE A 6 -2.59 -7.20 -19.33
CA ILE A 6 -3.46 -7.96 -20.25
C ILE A 6 -3.72 -9.33 -19.64
N PHE A 7 -4.99 -9.72 -19.57
CA PHE A 7 -5.38 -11.10 -19.28
C PHE A 7 -5.70 -11.81 -20.58
N ALA A 8 -4.91 -12.83 -20.91
CA ALA A 8 -5.20 -13.70 -22.03
C ALA A 8 -6.45 -14.55 -21.73
N SER A 9 -7.11 -15.08 -22.77
CA SER A 9 -8.25 -16.01 -22.62
C SER A 9 -7.91 -17.26 -21.80
N SER A 10 -6.63 -17.63 -21.70
CA SER A 10 -6.13 -18.70 -20.84
C SER A 10 -6.11 -18.37 -19.34
N GLY A 11 -6.44 -17.12 -18.95
CA GLY A 11 -6.30 -16.62 -17.58
C GLY A 11 -4.89 -16.17 -17.21
N LYS A 12 -3.91 -16.32 -18.12
CA LYS A 12 -2.54 -15.84 -17.90
C LYS A 12 -2.49 -14.32 -17.94
N MET A 13 -1.83 -13.73 -16.95
CA MET A 13 -1.55 -12.31 -16.88
C MET A 13 -0.23 -12.00 -17.59
N HIS A 14 -0.25 -10.99 -18.44
CA HIS A 14 0.92 -10.40 -19.09
C HIS A 14 1.01 -8.94 -18.70
N GLU A 15 2.21 -8.48 -18.36
CA GLU A 15 2.45 -7.08 -18.00
C GLU A 15 3.51 -6.45 -18.91
N TYR A 16 3.34 -5.17 -19.19
CA TYR A 16 4.34 -4.31 -19.81
C TYR A 16 4.45 -3.02 -19.00
N CYS A 17 5.67 -2.56 -18.77
CA CYS A 17 5.95 -1.25 -18.18
C CYS A 17 6.98 -0.51 -19.03
N SER A 18 6.83 0.82 -19.14
CA SER A 18 7.87 1.66 -19.72
C SER A 18 9.19 1.49 -18.94
N PRO A 19 10.37 1.47 -19.58
CA PRO A 19 11.66 1.11 -18.94
C PRO A 19 12.04 1.88 -17.68
N SER A 20 11.43 3.04 -17.45
CA SER A 20 11.65 3.92 -16.29
C SER A 20 10.71 3.66 -15.11
N THR A 21 9.96 2.55 -15.10
CA THR A 21 9.11 2.16 -13.97
C THR A 21 8.80 0.66 -13.95
N SER A 22 8.39 0.14 -12.81
CA SER A 22 7.79 -1.20 -12.68
C SER A 22 6.28 -1.13 -12.42
N LEU A 23 5.59 -2.26 -12.57
CA LEU A 23 4.16 -2.35 -12.25
C LEU A 23 3.93 -2.01 -10.77
N VAL A 24 4.77 -2.53 -9.88
CA VAL A 24 4.68 -2.30 -8.42
C VAL A 24 4.76 -0.81 -8.08
N GLU A 25 5.71 -0.09 -8.66
CA GLU A 25 5.85 1.36 -8.43
C GLU A 25 4.65 2.16 -8.94
N LEU A 26 4.09 1.76 -10.09
CA LEU A 26 2.94 2.44 -10.67
C LEU A 26 1.67 2.19 -9.87
N LEU A 27 1.48 0.97 -9.36
CA LEU A 27 0.39 0.61 -8.44
C LEU A 27 0.52 1.35 -7.10
N ASP A 28 1.72 1.50 -6.54
CA ASP A 28 1.95 2.31 -5.34
C ASP A 28 1.60 3.79 -5.56
N LYS A 29 1.99 4.36 -6.72
CA LYS A 29 1.59 5.72 -7.10
C LYS A 29 0.08 5.85 -7.23
N TYR A 30 -0.59 4.88 -7.85
CA TYR A 30 -2.05 4.86 -7.95
C TYR A 30 -2.71 4.82 -6.57
N HIS A 31 -2.23 3.98 -5.64
CA HIS A 31 -2.74 3.94 -4.27
C HIS A 31 -2.61 5.29 -3.55
N LYS A 32 -1.44 5.94 -3.68
CA LYS A 32 -1.17 7.24 -3.04
C LYS A 32 -2.02 8.37 -3.62
N GLN A 33 -2.21 8.39 -4.94
CA GLN A 33 -2.92 9.48 -5.63
C GLN A 33 -4.43 9.32 -5.60
N SER A 34 -4.95 8.10 -5.82
CA SER A 34 -6.39 7.86 -5.92
C SER A 34 -7.07 7.65 -4.56
N GLY A 35 -6.30 7.34 -3.51
CA GLY A 35 -6.82 6.89 -2.23
C GLY A 35 -7.46 5.49 -2.28
N LYS A 36 -7.64 4.89 -3.46
CA LYS A 36 -8.18 3.54 -3.63
C LYS A 36 -7.07 2.52 -3.41
N ARG A 37 -7.35 1.51 -2.60
CA ARG A 37 -6.47 0.35 -2.41
C ARG A 37 -6.94 -0.77 -3.33
N LEU A 38 -6.01 -1.38 -4.05
CA LEU A 38 -6.22 -2.59 -4.85
C LEU A 38 -5.92 -3.86 -4.04
N TRP A 39 -5.82 -3.72 -2.72
CA TRP A 39 -5.54 -4.81 -1.80
C TRP A 39 -6.77 -5.70 -1.65
N ASP A 40 -6.52 -7.00 -1.48
CA ASP A 40 -7.55 -7.91 -1.02
C ASP A 40 -7.87 -7.65 0.46
N ALA A 41 -8.96 -8.26 0.94
CA ALA A 41 -9.41 -8.10 2.32
C ALA A 41 -8.33 -8.46 3.36
N LYS A 42 -7.42 -9.41 3.06
CA LYS A 42 -6.37 -9.82 3.99
C LYS A 42 -5.31 -8.73 4.13
N HIS A 43 -4.86 -8.16 3.02
CA HIS A 43 -3.89 -7.07 3.02
C HIS A 43 -4.47 -5.77 3.59
N GLU A 44 -5.75 -5.50 3.33
CA GLU A 44 -6.46 -4.36 3.93
C GLU A 44 -6.55 -4.50 5.46
N ASN A 45 -6.97 -5.66 5.96
CA ASN A 45 -7.00 -5.93 7.40
C ASN A 45 -5.62 -5.78 8.05
N LEU A 46 -4.57 -6.31 7.42
CA LEU A 46 -3.21 -6.17 7.96
C LEU A 46 -2.75 -4.71 8.01
N SER A 47 -3.03 -3.92 6.97
CA SER A 47 -2.71 -2.49 6.97
C SER A 47 -3.45 -1.73 8.06
N ASN A 48 -4.75 -2.01 8.24
CA ASN A 48 -5.55 -1.40 9.30
C ASN A 48 -4.96 -1.72 10.68
N GLU A 49 -4.47 -2.95 10.88
CA GLU A 49 -3.86 -3.31 12.15
C GLU A 49 -2.50 -2.66 12.38
N ILE A 50 -1.69 -2.49 11.34
CA ILE A 50 -0.46 -1.71 11.42
C ILE A 50 -0.76 -0.26 11.83
N ASP A 51 -1.77 0.35 11.22
CA ASP A 51 -2.14 1.74 11.52
C ASP A 51 -2.70 1.89 12.94
N ARG A 52 -3.47 0.90 13.43
CA ARG A 52 -3.91 0.86 14.83
C ARG A 52 -2.73 0.82 15.79
N VAL A 53 -1.80 -0.13 15.58
CA VAL A 53 -0.63 -0.31 16.46
C VAL A 53 0.27 0.92 16.45
N LYS A 54 0.47 1.57 15.29
CA LYS A 54 1.23 2.83 15.21
C LYS A 54 0.58 3.93 16.04
N LYS A 55 -0.74 4.10 15.94
CA LYS A 55 -1.49 5.10 16.71
C LYS A 55 -1.41 4.85 18.22
N GLU A 56 -1.51 3.59 18.63
CA GLU A 56 -1.33 3.18 20.03
C GLU A 56 0.09 3.49 20.52
N ASN A 57 1.11 3.12 19.73
CA ASN A 57 2.50 3.41 20.06
C ASN A 57 2.78 4.92 20.15
N ASP A 58 2.25 5.73 19.22
CA ASP A 58 2.40 7.18 19.26
C ASP A 58 1.76 7.78 20.54
N SER A 59 0.62 7.24 20.95
CA SER A 59 -0.06 7.63 22.20
C SER A 59 0.79 7.27 23.41
N MET A 60 1.36 6.06 23.46
CA MET A 60 2.26 5.65 24.54
C MET A 60 3.54 6.50 24.59
N GLN A 61 4.10 6.89 23.44
CA GLN A 61 5.26 7.78 23.37
C GLN A 61 4.94 9.20 23.86
N ILE A 62 3.68 9.65 23.72
CA ILE A 62 3.22 10.89 24.35
C ILE A 62 3.21 10.70 25.86
N GLU A 63 2.53 9.68 26.39
CA GLU A 63 2.46 9.42 27.83
C GLU A 63 3.84 9.31 28.50
N LEU A 64 4.77 8.58 27.87
CA LEU A 64 6.15 8.45 28.36
C LEU A 64 6.89 9.80 28.43
N ARG A 65 6.63 10.73 27.51
CA ARG A 65 7.22 12.08 27.57
C ARG A 65 6.67 12.85 28.76
N HIS A 66 5.36 12.81 28.98
CA HIS A 66 4.74 13.48 30.13
C HIS A 66 5.23 12.94 31.48
N LEU A 67 5.49 11.62 31.56
CA LEU A 67 6.03 11.01 32.78
C LEU A 67 7.50 11.37 33.05
N LYS A 68 8.26 11.74 32.02
CA LYS A 68 9.69 12.08 32.13
C LYS A 68 9.95 13.58 32.38
N GLY A 69 8.92 14.43 32.30
CA GLY A 69 9.02 15.89 32.46
C GLY A 69 9.11 16.61 31.12
#